data_AF-A0A9N8WLT1-F1
#
_entry.id   AF-A0A9N8WLT1-F1
#
_cell.length_a   1.000
_cell.length_b   1.000
_cell.length_c   1.000
_cell.angle_alpha   90.00
_cell.angle_beta   90.00
_cell.angle_gamma   90.00
#
_symmetry.space_group_name_H-M   'P 1'
#
loop_
_entity.id
_entity.type
_entity.pdbx_description
1 polymer ?
#
loop_
_entity_poly.entity_id
_entity_poly.type
_entity_poly.pdbx_seq_one_letter_code
_entity_poly.pdbx_strand_id
1 'polypeptide(L)'
;MATDELLAKLIRKLQDPVPQYVLGCLPAVATIGAAPKKSFITKLFWVARCLGCPFIGLFYTCNVKIDETTIYWLKKSCFMEVYENVEEQIVAEKEIPHRPFGHHAMMVIHKNSTHSNPTVQRRLTARAASNNDVLERLNECVAGASVLERLSSLASAYYIFVGIIAGITRAIAPRACEDWPFIPLVLSWTLPAIYRRIAHGKLVVKDPKECLRDDIIYVERLATGDEEHHTRVLLTFLASTTVPWITILLAYFTPPIGYFCRSKYLTVICSVWSFNNILAYIHHWIGEKSDRFDTIISVWFNICGVFIAVALFFLALLTNENKWWVDLFGASCDILEKCPIPY
;
A
#
# COMPACT_ATOMS: atom_id res chain seq x y z
N MET A 1 27.62 -26.45 -19.64
CA MET A 1 28.79 -26.13 -18.79
C MET A 1 29.12 -24.65 -18.76
N ALA A 2 29.59 -24.00 -19.84
CA ALA A 2 29.93 -22.56 -19.81
C ALA A 2 28.70 -21.64 -19.62
N THR A 3 27.54 -22.01 -20.16
CA THR A 3 26.27 -21.30 -20.00
C THR A 3 25.72 -21.36 -18.58
N ASP A 4 25.88 -22.50 -17.92
CA ASP A 4 25.37 -22.74 -16.56
C ASP A 4 26.20 -21.96 -15.53
N GLU A 5 27.51 -21.85 -15.74
CA GLU A 5 28.40 -21.06 -14.90
C GLU A 5 28.17 -19.55 -15.06
N LEU A 6 27.87 -19.09 -16.29
CA LEU A 6 27.54 -17.70 -16.57
C LEU A 6 26.17 -17.32 -15.95
N LEU A 7 25.19 -18.22 -16.05
CA LEU A 7 23.88 -18.06 -15.41
C LEU A 7 24.00 -18.04 -13.88
N ALA A 8 24.80 -18.94 -13.30
CA ALA A 8 25.05 -18.95 -11.86
C ALA A 8 25.75 -17.67 -11.37
N LYS A 9 26.73 -17.14 -12.12
CA LYS A 9 27.38 -15.86 -11.82
C LYS A 9 26.41 -14.69 -11.92
N LEU A 10 25.52 -14.69 -12.92
CA LEU A 10 24.49 -13.66 -13.08
C LEU A 10 23.49 -13.69 -11.92
N ILE A 11 23.00 -14.87 -11.53
CA ILE A 11 22.08 -15.04 -10.39
C ILE A 11 22.72 -14.54 -9.10
N ARG A 12 24.00 -14.86 -8.86
CA ARG A 12 24.74 -14.34 -7.69
C ARG A 12 24.85 -12.83 -7.70
N LYS A 13 25.16 -12.21 -8.84
CA LYS A 13 25.18 -10.74 -8.94
C LYS A 13 23.81 -10.09 -8.73
N LEU A 14 22.73 -10.72 -9.20
CA LEU A 14 21.37 -10.21 -8.96
C LEU A 14 20.97 -10.26 -7.48
N GLN A 15 21.69 -11.03 -6.66
CA GLN A 15 21.53 -11.07 -5.22
C GLN A 15 22.32 -9.97 -4.51
N ASP A 16 23.12 -9.16 -5.20
CA ASP A 16 23.83 -8.03 -4.61
C ASP A 16 22.84 -6.95 -4.11
N PRO A 17 23.19 -6.13 -3.09
CA PRO A 17 22.30 -5.13 -2.51
C PRO A 17 21.72 -4.13 -3.51
N VAL A 18 22.52 -3.73 -4.51
CA VAL A 18 22.09 -2.73 -5.51
C VAL A 18 20.99 -3.28 -6.43
N PRO A 19 21.15 -4.43 -7.11
CA PRO A 19 20.05 -5.07 -7.84
C PRO A 19 18.81 -5.35 -6.98
N GLN A 20 18.98 -5.78 -5.73
CA GLN A 20 17.83 -5.99 -4.84
C GLN A 20 17.07 -4.70 -4.54
N TYR A 21 17.77 -3.58 -4.34
CA TYR A 21 17.13 -2.27 -4.17
C TYR A 21 16.39 -1.84 -5.43
N VAL A 22 17.05 -1.91 -6.58
CA VAL A 22 16.53 -1.41 -7.87
C VAL A 22 15.37 -2.27 -8.39
N LEU A 23 15.48 -3.58 -8.30
CA LEU A 23 14.50 -4.54 -8.86
C LEU A 23 13.50 -5.04 -7.82
N GLY A 24 13.86 -4.98 -6.54
CA GLY A 24 12.99 -5.38 -5.43
C GLY A 24 12.22 -4.21 -4.86
N CYS A 25 12.92 -3.18 -4.37
CA CYS A 25 12.30 -2.10 -3.60
C CYS A 25 11.61 -1.06 -4.47
N LEU A 26 12.27 -0.57 -5.53
CA LEU A 26 11.68 0.50 -6.36
C LEU A 26 10.35 0.09 -7.00
N PRO A 27 10.18 -1.13 -7.56
CA PRO A 27 8.90 -1.48 -8.15
C PRO A 27 7.82 -1.78 -7.11
N ALA A 28 8.18 -2.23 -5.90
CA ALA A 28 7.26 -2.35 -4.78
C ALA A 28 6.72 -0.97 -4.37
N VAL A 29 7.61 0.02 -4.24
CA VAL A 29 7.26 1.43 -3.96
C VAL A 29 6.41 2.03 -5.09
N ALA A 30 6.76 1.77 -6.34
CA ALA A 30 5.98 2.23 -7.49
C ALA A 30 4.58 1.59 -7.52
N THR A 31 4.46 0.31 -7.12
CA THR A 31 3.20 -0.42 -7.08
C THR A 31 2.22 0.19 -6.07
N ILE A 32 2.67 0.46 -4.84
CA ILE A 32 1.82 1.09 -3.80
C ILE A 32 1.51 2.56 -4.11
N GLY A 33 2.43 3.24 -4.80
CA GLY A 33 2.31 4.65 -5.15
C GLY A 33 1.65 4.92 -6.50
N ALA A 34 1.08 3.89 -7.14
CA ALA A 34 0.37 4.05 -8.41
C ALA A 34 -0.88 4.92 -8.21
N ALA A 35 -0.87 6.11 -8.82
CA ALA A 35 -1.98 7.07 -8.76
C ALA A 35 -2.31 7.63 -10.16
N PRO A 36 -3.60 7.89 -10.45
CA PRO A 36 -4.06 8.37 -11.76
C PRO A 36 -3.83 9.87 -11.98
N LYS A 37 -2.94 10.51 -11.21
CA LYS A 37 -2.72 11.96 -11.26
C LYS A 37 -1.94 12.34 -12.52
N LYS A 38 -2.27 13.46 -13.16
CA LYS A 38 -1.50 13.95 -14.33
C LYS A 38 -0.08 14.40 -13.97
N SER A 39 0.05 15.16 -12.88
CA SER A 39 1.33 15.76 -12.48
C SER A 39 2.27 14.72 -11.86
N PHE A 40 3.50 14.65 -12.39
CA PHE A 40 4.56 13.81 -11.83
C PHE A 40 4.84 14.14 -10.35
N ILE A 41 4.90 15.43 -10.00
CA ILE A 41 5.13 15.88 -8.62
C ILE A 41 4.01 15.39 -7.71
N THR A 42 2.76 15.45 -8.15
CA THR A 42 1.62 14.96 -7.37
C THR A 42 1.66 13.44 -7.19
N LYS A 43 2.11 12.69 -8.21
CA LYS A 43 2.37 11.24 -8.06
C LYS A 43 3.48 10.98 -7.04
N LEU A 44 4.57 11.74 -7.08
CA LEU A 44 5.66 11.58 -6.14
C LEU A 44 5.23 11.88 -4.70
N PHE A 45 4.40 12.90 -4.49
CA PHE A 45 3.78 13.12 -3.16
C PHE A 45 2.89 11.96 -2.74
N TRP A 46 2.14 11.35 -3.66
CA TRP A 46 1.35 10.16 -3.34
C TRP A 46 2.22 8.96 -2.96
N VAL A 47 3.30 8.70 -3.72
CA VAL A 47 4.30 7.68 -3.40
C VAL A 47 4.89 7.93 -2.00
N ALA A 48 5.31 9.16 -1.71
CA ALA A 48 5.82 9.54 -0.40
C ALA A 48 4.77 9.28 0.69
N ARG A 49 3.50 9.66 0.47
CA ARG A 49 2.42 9.38 1.41
C ARG A 49 2.26 7.90 1.74
N CYS A 50 2.21 7.06 0.71
CA CYS A 50 2.07 5.61 0.85
C CYS A 50 3.28 5.02 1.58
N LEU A 51 4.47 5.54 1.31
CA LEU A 51 5.70 5.11 1.98
C LEU A 51 5.77 5.62 3.43
N GLY A 52 5.21 6.78 3.74
CA GLY A 52 5.14 7.33 5.09
C GLY A 52 4.09 6.66 5.96
N CYS A 53 3.02 6.13 5.34
CA CYS A 53 1.94 5.43 6.02
C CYS A 53 1.51 4.18 5.22
N PRO A 54 2.05 3.00 5.59
CA PRO A 54 1.70 1.73 4.97
C PRO A 54 0.20 1.44 4.93
N PHE A 55 -0.54 1.82 5.98
CA PHE A 55 -1.99 1.68 6.01
C PHE A 55 -2.66 2.39 4.82
N ILE A 56 -2.29 3.63 4.52
CA ILE A 56 -2.82 4.37 3.36
C ILE A 56 -2.40 3.70 2.04
N GLY A 57 -1.14 3.26 1.95
CA GLY A 57 -0.64 2.55 0.76
C GLY A 57 -1.40 1.26 0.46
N LEU A 58 -1.87 0.54 1.49
CA LEU A 58 -2.67 -0.66 1.33
C LEU A 58 -4.17 -0.41 1.29
N PHE A 59 -4.65 0.71 1.83
CA PHE A 59 -6.07 0.94 2.04
C PHE A 59 -6.87 0.76 0.75
N TYR A 60 -6.46 1.44 -0.31
CA TYR A 60 -7.06 1.34 -1.64
C TYR A 60 -7.10 -0.12 -2.14
N THR A 61 -5.97 -0.80 -2.08
CA THR A 61 -5.80 -2.16 -2.59
C THR A 61 -6.57 -3.20 -1.77
N CYS A 62 -6.66 -3.04 -0.46
CA CYS A 62 -7.25 -4.06 0.41
C CYS A 62 -8.74 -3.82 0.68
N ASN A 63 -9.24 -2.58 0.53
CA ASN A 63 -10.58 -2.20 0.99
C ASN A 63 -11.53 -1.74 -0.12
N VAL A 64 -11.04 -1.45 -1.32
CA VAL A 64 -11.89 -1.04 -2.46
C VAL A 64 -12.11 -2.22 -3.39
N LYS A 65 -13.36 -2.48 -3.81
CA LYS A 65 -13.65 -3.52 -4.79
C LYS A 65 -13.04 -3.19 -6.16
N ILE A 66 -12.98 -4.15 -7.08
CA ILE A 66 -12.25 -4.00 -8.35
C ILE A 66 -13.00 -3.08 -9.32
N ASP A 67 -14.30 -3.26 -9.39
CA ASP A 67 -15.28 -2.43 -10.08
C ASP A 67 -15.39 -1.00 -9.52
N GLU A 68 -15.05 -0.79 -8.25
CA GLU A 68 -15.13 0.53 -7.59
C GLU A 68 -13.79 1.29 -7.56
N THR A 69 -12.75 0.78 -8.22
CA THR A 69 -11.38 1.34 -8.16
C THR A 69 -11.27 2.80 -8.61
N THR A 70 -12.06 3.20 -9.60
CA THR A 70 -12.10 4.58 -10.13
C THR A 70 -12.75 5.54 -9.16
N ILE A 71 -13.80 5.07 -8.49
CA ILE A 71 -14.65 5.82 -7.58
C ILE A 71 -13.86 6.28 -6.33
N TYR A 72 -12.89 5.48 -5.89
CA TYR A 72 -12.00 5.80 -4.76
C TYR A 72 -11.30 7.17 -4.87
N TRP A 73 -10.99 7.60 -6.09
CA TRP A 73 -10.23 8.82 -6.36
C TRP A 73 -11.09 10.09 -6.39
N LEU A 74 -12.41 9.95 -6.30
CA LEU A 74 -13.36 11.06 -6.28
C LEU A 74 -13.45 11.71 -4.89
N LYS A 75 -13.96 12.94 -4.83
CA LYS A 75 -14.20 13.66 -3.56
C LYS A 75 -15.56 13.23 -3.00
N LYS A 76 -15.77 13.44 -1.69
CA LYS A 76 -17.07 13.18 -1.05
C LYS A 76 -18.25 13.93 -1.70
N SER A 77 -18.00 15.11 -2.27
CA SER A 77 -18.99 15.91 -3.00
C SER A 77 -19.54 15.25 -4.27
N CYS A 78 -18.88 14.21 -4.79
CA CYS A 78 -19.34 13.45 -5.95
C CYS A 78 -20.39 12.38 -5.56
N PHE A 79 -20.77 12.29 -4.29
CA PHE A 79 -21.62 11.22 -3.77
C PHE A 79 -22.84 11.77 -3.05
N MET A 80 -23.97 11.10 -3.23
CA MET A 80 -25.22 11.43 -2.56
C MET A 80 -25.90 10.18 -2.03
N GLU A 81 -26.19 10.16 -0.73
CA GLU A 81 -26.87 9.05 -0.07
C GLU A 81 -28.36 9.14 -0.34
N VAL A 82 -28.91 8.06 -0.89
CA VAL A 82 -30.34 7.85 -1.05
C VAL A 82 -30.83 7.04 0.15
N TYR A 83 -31.84 7.55 0.84
CA TYR A 83 -32.44 6.87 1.99
C TYR A 83 -33.96 7.04 2.00
N GLU A 84 -34.64 6.10 2.65
CA GLU A 84 -36.08 6.18 2.88
C GLU A 84 -36.35 7.03 4.13
N ASN A 85 -37.08 8.13 3.97
CA ASN A 85 -37.62 8.88 5.09
C ASN A 85 -38.86 8.13 5.60
N VAL A 86 -38.73 7.45 6.74
CA VAL A 86 -39.79 6.64 7.35
C VAL A 86 -41.00 7.48 7.73
N GLU A 87 -40.81 8.75 8.12
CA GLU A 87 -41.89 9.64 8.55
C GLU A 87 -42.74 10.13 7.38
N GLU A 88 -42.11 10.40 6.25
CA GLU A 88 -42.76 10.99 5.07
C GLU A 88 -43.06 9.96 3.97
N GLN A 89 -42.60 8.72 4.12
CA GLN A 89 -42.64 7.66 3.09
C GLN A 89 -42.08 8.12 1.73
N ILE A 90 -41.12 9.06 1.74
CA ILE A 90 -40.45 9.56 0.54
C ILE A 90 -38.99 9.10 0.51
N VAL A 91 -38.48 8.92 -0.71
CA VAL A 91 -37.04 8.80 -0.92
C VAL A 91 -36.44 10.20 -0.85
N ALA A 92 -35.52 10.39 0.09
CA ALA A 92 -34.76 11.61 0.28
C ALA A 92 -33.30 11.40 -0.14
N GLU A 93 -32.63 12.50 -0.46
CA GLU A 93 -31.24 12.56 -0.88
C GLU A 93 -30.49 13.48 0.09
N LYS A 94 -29.36 13.03 0.60
CA LYS A 94 -28.49 13.87 1.45
C LYS A 94 -27.04 13.74 1.03
N GLU A 95 -26.32 14.85 1.15
CA GLU A 95 -24.86 14.83 1.03
C GLU A 95 -24.25 13.96 2.13
N ILE A 96 -23.18 13.24 1.79
CA ILE A 96 -22.48 12.39 2.74
C ILE A 96 -21.30 13.13 3.38
N PRO A 97 -21.08 12.95 4.69
CA PRO A 97 -20.00 13.66 5.39
C PRO A 97 -18.61 13.14 5.01
N HIS A 98 -18.50 11.91 4.50
CA HIS A 98 -17.26 11.19 4.23
C HIS A 98 -17.36 10.38 2.93
N ARG A 99 -16.23 10.03 2.31
CA ARG A 99 -16.22 9.12 1.15
C ARG A 99 -16.72 7.72 1.53
N PRO A 100 -17.43 7.03 0.62
CA PRO A 100 -18.15 5.78 0.94
C PRO A 100 -17.23 4.54 0.94
N PHE A 101 -16.15 4.55 1.72
CA PHE A 101 -15.17 3.45 1.77
C PHE A 101 -14.76 3.08 3.20
N GLY A 102 -14.36 1.81 3.37
CA GLY A 102 -13.90 1.27 4.66
C GLY A 102 -15.00 1.30 5.71
N HIS A 103 -14.77 1.92 6.88
CA HIS A 103 -15.76 2.03 7.96
C HIS A 103 -17.01 2.85 7.62
N HIS A 104 -16.98 3.58 6.51
CA HIS A 104 -18.12 4.36 6.00
C HIS A 104 -18.58 3.81 4.64
N ALA A 105 -18.35 2.51 4.38
CA ALA A 105 -18.69 1.90 3.11
C ALA A 105 -20.19 2.03 2.79
N MET A 106 -20.49 2.41 1.55
CA MET A 106 -21.84 2.45 1.01
C MET A 106 -21.84 1.72 -0.33
N MET A 107 -22.99 1.19 -0.74
CA MET A 107 -23.11 0.55 -2.04
C MET A 107 -23.49 1.56 -3.11
N VAL A 108 -22.85 1.45 -4.28
CA VAL A 108 -23.28 2.20 -5.46
C VAL A 108 -24.58 1.58 -5.97
N ILE A 109 -25.61 2.42 -6.13
CA ILE A 109 -26.91 1.95 -6.62
C ILE A 109 -26.78 1.52 -8.08
N HIS A 110 -27.12 0.27 -8.35
CA HIS A 110 -27.04 -0.34 -9.68
C HIS A 110 -28.39 -0.86 -10.15
N LYS A 111 -28.51 -1.28 -11.42
CA LYS A 111 -29.78 -1.74 -12.02
C LYS A 111 -30.41 -2.93 -11.27
N ASN A 112 -29.59 -3.71 -10.58
CA ASN A 112 -30.02 -4.88 -9.81
C ASN A 112 -30.39 -4.53 -8.36
N SER A 113 -30.37 -3.25 -7.96
CA SER A 113 -30.76 -2.85 -6.61
C SER A 113 -32.28 -3.00 -6.49
N THR A 114 -32.72 -3.82 -5.53
CA THR A 114 -34.12 -4.15 -5.32
C THR A 114 -34.60 -3.67 -3.95
N HIS A 115 -35.78 -3.08 -3.92
CA HIS A 115 -36.45 -2.59 -2.74
C HIS A 115 -37.89 -3.10 -2.71
N SER A 116 -38.39 -3.41 -1.51
CA SER A 116 -39.73 -3.95 -1.30
C SER A 116 -40.84 -2.95 -1.67
N ASN A 117 -40.59 -1.66 -1.44
CA ASN A 117 -41.49 -0.57 -1.78
C ASN A 117 -41.41 -0.20 -3.28
N PRO A 118 -42.49 -0.33 -4.07
CA PRO A 118 -42.48 -0.09 -5.52
C PRO A 118 -42.20 1.37 -5.91
N THR A 119 -42.58 2.33 -5.08
CA THR A 119 -42.28 3.75 -5.30
C THR A 119 -40.79 4.04 -5.14
N VAL A 120 -40.18 3.43 -4.12
CA VAL A 120 -38.73 3.49 -3.87
C VAL A 120 -37.98 2.79 -5.00
N GLN A 121 -38.44 1.60 -5.41
CA GLN A 121 -37.85 0.85 -6.52
C GLN A 121 -37.80 1.68 -7.81
N ARG A 122 -38.89 2.38 -8.15
CA ARG A 122 -38.93 3.21 -9.36
C ARG A 122 -37.88 4.33 -9.33
N ARG A 123 -37.69 4.98 -8.18
CA ARG A 123 -36.67 6.02 -8.01
C ARG A 123 -35.25 5.45 -8.03
N LEU A 124 -35.01 4.33 -7.34
CA LEU A 124 -33.73 3.62 -7.38
C LEU A 124 -33.38 3.19 -8.81
N THR A 125 -34.35 2.73 -9.60
CA THR A 125 -34.13 2.34 -11.00
C THR A 125 -33.69 3.52 -11.86
N ALA A 126 -34.27 4.71 -11.65
CA ALA A 126 -33.86 5.92 -12.34
C ALA A 126 -32.43 6.37 -11.95
N ARG A 127 -32.09 6.30 -10.66
CA ARG A 127 -30.74 6.60 -10.16
C ARG A 127 -29.71 5.57 -10.61
N ALA A 128 -30.08 4.29 -10.64
CA ALA A 128 -29.28 3.22 -11.20
C ALA A 128 -28.96 3.46 -12.69
N ALA A 129 -29.93 3.91 -13.49
CA ALA A 129 -29.68 4.25 -14.88
C ALA A 129 -28.63 5.37 -14.99
N SER A 130 -28.79 6.46 -14.22
CA SER A 130 -27.82 7.55 -14.14
C SER A 130 -26.43 7.08 -13.71
N ASN A 131 -26.33 6.24 -12.68
CA ASN A 131 -25.05 5.71 -12.22
C ASN A 131 -24.36 4.86 -13.28
N ASN A 132 -25.09 4.04 -14.05
CA ASN A 132 -24.46 3.21 -15.08
C ASN A 132 -23.75 4.03 -16.15
N ASP A 133 -24.36 5.12 -16.60
CA ASP A 133 -23.75 6.00 -17.60
C ASP A 133 -22.47 6.65 -17.03
N VAL A 134 -22.48 7.02 -15.76
CA VAL A 134 -21.30 7.57 -15.06
C VAL A 134 -20.21 6.50 -14.90
N LEU A 135 -20.58 5.28 -14.48
CA LEU A 135 -19.66 4.16 -14.28
C LEU A 135 -19.02 3.71 -15.61
N GLU A 136 -19.76 3.75 -16.71
CA GLU A 136 -19.25 3.45 -18.04
C GLU A 136 -18.15 4.45 -18.44
N ARG A 137 -18.39 5.75 -18.25
CA ARG A 137 -17.36 6.79 -18.46
C ARG A 137 -16.15 6.61 -17.53
N LEU A 138 -16.38 6.25 -16.27
CA LEU A 138 -15.29 5.98 -15.32
C LEU A 138 -14.46 4.77 -15.73
N ASN A 139 -15.06 3.74 -16.34
CA ASN A 139 -14.34 2.58 -16.84
C ASN A 139 -13.35 2.95 -17.96
N GLU A 140 -13.58 4.02 -18.72
CA GLU A 140 -12.62 4.53 -19.72
C GLU A 140 -11.34 5.10 -19.08
N CYS A 141 -11.36 5.39 -17.78
CA CYS A 141 -10.20 5.82 -17.02
C CYS A 141 -9.33 4.63 -16.57
N VAL A 142 -9.79 3.39 -16.76
CA VAL A 142 -9.10 2.14 -16.41
C VAL A 142 -8.40 1.55 -17.62
N ALA A 143 -7.17 1.08 -17.43
CA ALA A 143 -6.44 0.31 -18.42
C ALA A 143 -5.81 -0.94 -17.81
N GLY A 144 -5.51 -1.91 -18.68
CA GLY A 144 -4.72 -3.08 -18.32
C GLY A 144 -3.28 -2.68 -17.97
N ALA A 145 -2.74 -3.32 -16.94
CA ALA A 145 -1.32 -3.31 -16.62
C ALA A 145 -0.55 -3.89 -17.80
N SER A 146 0.45 -3.15 -18.26
CA SER A 146 1.36 -3.62 -19.29
C SER A 146 2.14 -4.85 -18.82
N VAL A 147 2.67 -5.62 -19.77
CA VAL A 147 3.52 -6.77 -19.47
C VAL A 147 4.73 -6.35 -18.62
N LEU A 148 5.34 -5.21 -18.94
CA LEU A 148 6.48 -4.67 -18.21
C LEU A 148 6.12 -4.36 -16.75
N GLU A 149 4.98 -3.73 -16.49
CA GLU A 149 4.53 -3.45 -15.13
C GLU A 149 4.28 -4.74 -14.33
N ARG A 150 3.65 -5.74 -14.94
CA ARG A 150 3.42 -7.04 -14.28
C ARG A 150 4.72 -7.77 -13.98
N LEU A 151 5.67 -7.78 -14.91
CA LEU A 151 6.99 -8.37 -14.72
C LEU A 151 7.80 -7.63 -13.65
N SER A 152 7.70 -6.30 -13.61
CA SER A 152 8.35 -5.48 -12.60
C SER A 152 7.81 -5.77 -11.19
N SER A 153 6.48 -5.87 -11.04
CA SER A 153 5.87 -6.29 -9.77
C SER A 153 6.21 -7.75 -9.41
N LEU A 154 6.36 -8.64 -10.39
CA LEU A 154 6.78 -10.02 -10.17
C LEU A 154 8.25 -10.09 -9.70
N ALA A 155 9.13 -9.26 -10.25
CA ALA A 155 10.50 -9.12 -9.79
C ALA A 155 10.53 -8.66 -8.33
N SER A 156 9.73 -7.66 -7.95
CA SER A 156 9.58 -7.26 -6.55
C SER A 156 9.09 -8.41 -5.66
N ALA A 157 8.06 -9.14 -6.10
CA ALA A 157 7.58 -10.30 -5.35
C ALA A 157 8.70 -11.33 -5.13
N TYR A 158 9.46 -11.65 -6.18
CA TYR A 158 10.59 -12.56 -6.10
C TYR A 158 11.61 -12.13 -5.04
N TYR A 159 12.07 -10.89 -5.08
CA TYR A 159 13.06 -10.39 -4.10
C TYR A 159 12.50 -10.36 -2.67
N ILE A 160 11.22 -10.01 -2.49
CA ILE A 160 10.57 -10.07 -1.18
C ILE A 160 10.53 -11.51 -0.66
N PHE A 161 10.10 -12.47 -1.48
CA PHE A 161 10.03 -13.88 -1.07
C PHE A 161 11.41 -14.49 -0.79
N VAL A 162 12.40 -14.22 -1.65
CA VAL A 162 13.79 -14.63 -1.42
C VAL A 162 14.30 -14.02 -0.12
N GLY A 163 14.00 -12.75 0.15
CA GLY A 163 14.34 -12.08 1.42
C GLY A 163 13.71 -12.75 2.65
N ILE A 164 12.42 -13.13 2.57
CA ILE A 164 11.72 -13.85 3.65
C ILE A 164 12.39 -15.20 3.91
N ILE A 165 12.59 -16.01 2.86
CA ILE A 165 13.18 -17.35 2.99
C ILE A 165 14.60 -17.25 3.55
N ALA A 166 15.43 -16.37 2.98
CA ALA A 166 16.81 -16.17 3.44
C ALA A 166 16.85 -15.69 4.90
N GLY A 167 15.98 -14.76 5.29
CA GLY A 167 15.89 -14.28 6.67
C GLY A 167 15.54 -15.40 7.66
N ILE A 168 14.55 -16.23 7.32
CA ILE A 168 14.16 -17.37 8.17
C ILE A 168 15.27 -18.43 8.23
N THR A 169 15.83 -18.83 7.09
CA THR A 169 16.89 -19.84 7.04
C THR A 169 18.10 -19.40 7.86
N ARG A 170 18.48 -18.12 7.79
CA ARG A 170 19.65 -17.61 8.53
C ARG A 170 19.38 -17.40 10.02
N ALA A 171 18.15 -17.08 10.41
CA ALA A 171 17.77 -17.01 11.83
C ALA A 171 17.86 -18.39 12.52
N ILE A 172 17.73 -19.48 11.76
CA ILE A 172 17.76 -20.87 12.28
C ILE A 172 19.15 -21.51 12.09
N ALA A 173 19.94 -21.05 11.11
CA ALA A 173 21.24 -21.65 10.79
C ALA A 173 22.32 -21.33 11.85
N PRO A 174 23.13 -22.32 12.25
CA PRO A 174 24.27 -22.08 13.13
C PRO A 174 25.38 -21.34 12.36
N ARG A 175 25.60 -20.07 12.70
CA ARG A 175 26.70 -19.17 12.25
C ARG A 175 26.87 -19.09 10.73
N ALA A 176 26.10 -18.21 10.09
CA ALA A 176 26.40 -17.71 8.75
C ALA A 176 27.08 -16.33 8.85
N CYS A 177 28.25 -16.18 8.24
CA CYS A 177 29.02 -14.92 8.24
C CYS A 177 28.87 -14.10 6.96
N GLU A 178 28.18 -14.64 5.97
CA GLU A 178 27.84 -13.89 4.77
C GLU A 178 26.82 -12.82 5.11
N ASP A 179 27.00 -11.62 4.59
CA ASP A 179 26.03 -10.55 4.73
C ASP A 179 24.87 -10.75 3.73
N TRP A 180 23.65 -10.35 4.07
CA TRP A 180 22.55 -10.35 3.09
C TRP A 180 21.70 -9.10 3.22
N PRO A 181 21.30 -8.47 2.10
CA PRO A 181 20.48 -7.29 2.14
C PRO A 181 19.02 -7.61 2.44
N PHE A 182 18.54 -7.18 3.62
CA PHE A 182 17.16 -7.28 4.09
C PHE A 182 16.21 -6.25 3.45
N ILE A 183 16.66 -5.47 2.46
CA ILE A 183 15.96 -4.25 2.03
C ILE A 183 14.59 -4.57 1.41
N PRO A 184 14.45 -5.56 0.50
CA PRO A 184 13.13 -5.92 -0.03
C PRO A 184 12.20 -6.47 1.06
N LEU A 185 12.74 -7.18 2.06
CA LEU A 185 11.95 -7.74 3.17
C LEU A 185 11.23 -6.66 3.98
N VAL A 186 11.87 -5.50 4.18
CA VAL A 186 11.26 -4.34 4.86
C VAL A 186 9.99 -3.86 4.14
N LEU A 187 9.86 -4.14 2.85
CA LEU A 187 8.69 -3.82 2.02
C LEU A 187 7.74 -5.01 1.83
N SER A 188 7.87 -6.09 2.62
CA SER A 188 6.95 -7.24 2.57
C SER A 188 5.48 -6.88 2.80
N TRP A 189 5.21 -5.80 3.53
CA TRP A 189 3.86 -5.27 3.70
C TRP A 189 3.21 -4.85 2.37
N THR A 190 3.97 -4.60 1.30
CA THR A 190 3.46 -4.24 -0.03
C THR A 190 2.90 -5.42 -0.82
N LEU A 191 3.10 -6.66 -0.35
CA LEU A 191 2.68 -7.89 -1.05
C LEU A 191 1.19 -7.91 -1.47
N PRO A 192 0.22 -7.44 -0.67
CA PRO A 192 -1.18 -7.39 -1.13
C PRO A 192 -1.36 -6.51 -2.37
N ALA A 193 -0.65 -5.38 -2.46
CA ALA A 193 -0.67 -4.49 -3.62
C ALA A 193 -0.05 -5.14 -4.85
N ILE A 194 1.10 -5.78 -4.66
CA ILE A 194 1.80 -6.55 -5.70
C ILE A 194 0.92 -7.70 -6.21
N TYR A 195 0.30 -8.46 -5.32
CA TYR A 195 -0.61 -9.55 -5.69
C TYR A 195 -1.81 -9.03 -6.50
N ARG A 196 -2.47 -7.97 -6.03
CA ARG A 196 -3.61 -7.37 -6.76
C ARG A 196 -3.19 -6.90 -8.15
N ARG A 197 -1.98 -6.31 -8.27
CA ARG A 197 -1.38 -5.87 -9.53
C ARG A 197 -1.17 -7.01 -10.51
N ILE A 198 -0.59 -8.12 -10.05
CA ILE A 198 -0.28 -9.29 -10.89
C ILE A 198 -1.54 -10.04 -11.29
N ALA A 199 -2.44 -10.33 -10.34
CA ALA A 199 -3.61 -11.19 -10.57
C ALA A 199 -4.70 -10.48 -11.39
N HIS A 200 -5.01 -9.23 -11.07
CA HIS A 200 -6.13 -8.52 -11.71
C HIS A 200 -5.69 -7.60 -12.84
N GLY A 201 -4.48 -7.04 -12.74
CA GLY A 201 -3.89 -6.24 -13.80
C GLY A 201 -4.72 -5.04 -14.27
N LYS A 202 -5.65 -4.49 -13.47
CA LYS A 202 -6.37 -3.25 -13.79
C LYS A 202 -5.76 -2.05 -13.06
N LEU A 203 -5.51 -0.96 -13.78
CA LEU A 203 -5.02 0.33 -13.26
C LEU A 203 -5.99 1.44 -13.60
N VAL A 204 -6.17 2.38 -12.68
CA VAL A 204 -6.72 3.69 -13.01
C VAL A 204 -5.56 4.52 -13.59
N VAL A 205 -5.62 4.81 -14.89
CA VAL A 205 -4.54 5.49 -15.62
C VAL A 205 -4.85 6.95 -15.92
N LYS A 206 -6.13 7.32 -16.02
CA LYS A 206 -6.59 8.72 -16.17
C LYS A 206 -7.25 9.19 -14.88
N ASP A 207 -7.12 10.47 -14.54
CA ASP A 207 -7.72 11.03 -13.33
C ASP A 207 -9.26 10.97 -13.44
N PRO A 208 -9.96 10.18 -12.60
CA PRO A 208 -11.41 10.05 -12.67
C PRO A 208 -12.16 11.38 -12.56
N LYS A 209 -11.56 12.38 -11.91
CA LYS A 209 -12.14 13.73 -11.78
C LYS A 209 -12.28 14.46 -13.10
N GLU A 210 -11.48 14.11 -14.10
CA GLU A 210 -11.56 14.72 -15.43
C GLU A 210 -12.50 13.94 -16.35
N CYS A 211 -12.70 12.66 -16.05
CA CYS A 211 -13.70 11.84 -16.71
C CYS A 211 -15.13 12.22 -16.22
N LEU A 212 -15.25 12.71 -14.99
CA LEU A 212 -16.51 13.18 -14.39
C LEU A 212 -16.83 14.61 -14.85
N ARG A 213 -18.05 14.87 -15.34
CA ARG A 213 -18.52 16.23 -15.71
C ARG A 213 -19.48 16.77 -14.64
N ASP A 214 -18.99 16.87 -13.40
CA ASP A 214 -19.78 17.23 -12.22
C ASP A 214 -20.95 16.27 -11.91
N ASP A 215 -20.91 15.06 -12.48
CA ASP A 215 -21.90 14.04 -12.23
C ASP A 215 -21.91 13.58 -10.76
N ILE A 216 -23.09 13.20 -10.27
CA ILE A 216 -23.28 12.67 -8.92
C ILE A 216 -23.46 11.16 -8.98
N ILE A 217 -22.79 10.44 -8.08
CA ILE A 217 -22.93 9.01 -7.87
C ILE A 217 -23.87 8.78 -6.69
N TYR A 218 -24.98 8.11 -6.95
CA TYR A 218 -25.97 7.77 -5.94
C TYR A 218 -25.55 6.50 -5.19
N VAL A 219 -25.55 6.57 -3.87
CA VAL A 219 -25.15 5.46 -2.98
C VAL A 219 -26.22 5.18 -1.94
N GLU A 220 -26.25 3.96 -1.41
CA GLU A 220 -27.14 3.52 -0.34
C GLU A 220 -26.35 2.88 0.80
N ARG A 221 -26.83 3.01 2.04
CA ARG A 221 -26.23 2.32 3.18
C ARG A 221 -26.43 0.81 3.06
N LEU A 222 -25.41 0.07 3.46
CA LEU A 222 -25.50 -1.37 3.64
C LEU A 222 -26.48 -1.68 4.78
N ALA A 223 -27.59 -2.37 4.47
CA ALA A 223 -28.57 -2.81 5.48
C ALA A 223 -28.00 -3.92 6.38
N THR A 224 -27.13 -4.77 5.83
CA THR A 224 -26.40 -5.86 6.50
C THR A 224 -25.07 -6.04 5.77
N GLY A 225 -23.93 -5.91 6.48
CA GLY A 225 -22.60 -6.03 5.85
C GLY A 225 -21.53 -5.05 6.34
N ASP A 226 -21.85 -4.20 7.32
CA ASP A 226 -20.87 -3.26 7.89
C ASP A 226 -19.68 -4.00 8.51
N GLU A 227 -19.94 -5.13 9.17
CA GLU A 227 -18.91 -5.93 9.85
C GLU A 227 -17.80 -6.43 8.91
N GLU A 228 -18.11 -6.80 7.66
CA GLU A 228 -17.09 -7.27 6.72
C GLU A 228 -16.13 -6.13 6.37
N HIS A 229 -16.68 -4.95 6.08
CA HIS A 229 -15.89 -3.76 5.76
C HIS A 229 -15.06 -3.29 6.96
N HIS A 230 -15.65 -3.24 8.16
CA HIS A 230 -14.89 -2.95 9.39
C HIS A 230 -13.75 -3.95 9.60
N THR A 231 -14.03 -5.24 9.42
CA THR A 231 -13.05 -6.32 9.55
C THR A 231 -11.91 -6.16 8.55
N ARG A 232 -12.21 -5.88 7.28
CA ARG A 232 -11.18 -5.69 6.24
C ARG A 232 -10.28 -4.49 6.52
N VAL A 233 -10.86 -3.38 7.00
CA VAL A 233 -10.08 -2.20 7.37
C VAL A 233 -9.20 -2.50 8.57
N LEU A 234 -9.74 -3.17 9.60
CA LEU A 234 -8.98 -3.60 10.77
C LEU A 234 -7.83 -4.54 10.38
N LEU A 235 -8.09 -5.54 9.53
CA LEU A 235 -7.05 -6.44 9.03
C LEU A 235 -5.97 -5.70 8.23
N THR A 236 -6.36 -4.70 7.44
CA THR A 236 -5.41 -3.85 6.72
C THR A 236 -4.54 -3.05 7.69
N PHE A 237 -5.15 -2.47 8.73
CA PHE A 237 -4.44 -1.76 9.79
C PHE A 237 -3.45 -2.69 10.53
N LEU A 238 -3.92 -3.86 10.97
CA LEU A 238 -3.09 -4.84 11.67
C LEU A 238 -1.94 -5.30 10.78
N ALA A 239 -2.19 -5.73 9.54
CA ALA A 239 -1.16 -6.19 8.62
C ALA A 239 -0.14 -5.09 8.30
N SER A 240 -0.59 -3.87 8.01
CA SER A 240 0.28 -2.73 7.73
C SER A 240 1.17 -2.35 8.92
N THR A 241 0.71 -2.66 10.13
CA THR A 241 1.42 -2.37 11.38
C THR A 241 2.34 -3.52 11.78
N THR A 242 1.93 -4.78 11.69
CA THR A 242 2.69 -5.93 12.23
C THR A 242 3.72 -6.48 11.27
N VAL A 243 3.42 -6.55 9.96
CA VAL A 243 4.32 -7.15 8.95
C VAL A 243 5.70 -6.47 8.92
N PRO A 244 5.82 -5.12 8.97
CA PRO A 244 7.13 -4.49 9.05
C PRO A 244 7.98 -4.95 10.25
N TRP A 245 7.36 -5.17 11.42
CA TRP A 245 8.08 -5.59 12.64
C TRP A 245 8.62 -7.01 12.56
N ILE A 246 8.03 -7.88 11.76
CA ILE A 246 8.58 -9.22 11.49
C ILE A 246 10.00 -9.08 10.92
N THR A 247 10.25 -8.05 10.11
CA THR A 247 11.59 -7.77 9.55
C THR A 247 12.60 -7.42 10.65
N ILE A 248 12.19 -6.73 11.71
CA ILE A 248 13.05 -6.41 12.85
C ILE A 248 13.39 -7.68 13.63
N LEU A 249 12.41 -8.54 13.88
CA LEU A 249 12.64 -9.81 14.57
C LEU A 249 13.63 -10.68 13.78
N LEU A 250 13.41 -10.82 12.47
CA LEU A 250 14.31 -11.56 11.60
C LEU A 250 15.71 -10.96 11.58
N ALA A 251 15.83 -9.62 11.48
CA ALA A 251 17.12 -8.96 11.58
C ALA A 251 17.78 -9.28 12.93
N TYR A 252 17.12 -9.03 14.06
CA TYR A 252 17.67 -9.24 15.40
C TYR A 252 18.21 -10.67 15.64
N PHE A 253 17.50 -11.69 15.15
CA PHE A 253 17.90 -13.09 15.31
C PHE A 253 18.89 -13.60 14.24
N THR A 254 19.19 -12.83 13.21
CA THR A 254 20.17 -13.21 12.20
C THR A 254 21.60 -12.93 12.71
N PRO A 255 22.50 -13.93 12.79
CA PRO A 255 23.92 -13.69 13.09
C PRO A 255 24.66 -13.07 11.89
N PRO A 256 25.76 -12.30 12.07
CA PRO A 256 26.43 -11.87 13.31
C PRO A 256 25.91 -10.53 13.90
N ILE A 257 26.51 -10.01 15.00
CA ILE A 257 26.05 -8.80 15.76
C ILE A 257 25.69 -7.59 14.88
N GLY A 258 26.26 -7.42 13.68
CA GLY A 258 25.92 -6.32 12.77
C GLY A 258 24.43 -6.21 12.45
N TYR A 259 23.69 -7.30 12.66
CA TYR A 259 22.23 -7.31 12.59
C TYR A 259 21.51 -6.62 13.77
N PHE A 260 22.14 -6.47 14.93
CA PHE A 260 21.58 -5.70 16.05
C PHE A 260 21.52 -4.20 15.73
N CYS A 261 22.55 -3.66 15.09
CA CYS A 261 22.55 -2.25 14.68
C CYS A 261 21.56 -2.01 13.53
N ARG A 262 21.40 -2.99 12.63
CA ARG A 262 20.34 -3.00 11.63
C ARG A 262 18.95 -3.08 12.26
N SER A 263 18.74 -3.94 13.24
CA SER A 263 17.46 -4.05 13.92
C SER A 263 17.12 -2.74 14.63
N LYS A 264 18.09 -2.06 15.27
CA LYS A 264 17.90 -0.70 15.80
C LYS A 264 17.49 0.30 14.72
N TYR A 265 18.16 0.30 13.58
CA TYR A 265 17.85 1.17 12.46
C TYR A 265 16.42 0.93 11.93
N LEU A 266 16.07 -0.34 11.71
CA LEU A 266 14.75 -0.76 11.26
C LEU A 266 13.65 -0.47 12.29
N THR A 267 13.96 -0.52 13.58
CA THR A 267 13.04 -0.10 14.66
C THR A 267 12.63 1.35 14.51
N VAL A 268 13.52 2.25 14.08
CA VAL A 268 13.15 3.66 13.82
C VAL A 268 12.14 3.75 12.69
N ILE A 269 12.40 3.07 11.56
CA ILE A 269 11.49 3.03 10.40
C ILE A 269 10.12 2.47 10.80
N CYS A 270 10.09 1.31 11.48
CA CYS A 270 8.84 0.67 11.86
C CYS A 270 8.07 1.45 12.93
N SER A 271 8.77 2.17 13.83
CA SER A 271 8.12 3.05 14.81
C SER A 271 7.38 4.22 14.13
N VAL A 272 8.00 4.84 13.12
CA VAL A 272 7.35 5.89 12.31
C VAL A 272 6.13 5.33 11.60
N TRP A 273 6.24 4.15 10.98
CA TRP A 273 5.11 3.48 10.33
C TRP A 273 3.98 3.13 11.31
N SER A 274 4.28 2.55 12.47
CA SER A 274 3.28 2.21 13.47
C SER A 274 2.53 3.45 13.97
N PHE A 275 3.25 4.52 14.29
CA PHE A 275 2.62 5.78 14.70
C PHE A 275 1.71 6.33 13.60
N ASN A 276 2.19 6.38 12.35
CA ASN A 276 1.42 6.90 11.23
C ASN A 276 0.22 6.02 10.88
N ASN A 277 0.34 4.69 10.97
CA ASN A 277 -0.78 3.77 10.75
C ASN A 277 -1.87 3.96 11.81
N ILE A 278 -1.50 4.13 13.08
CA ILE A 278 -2.46 4.42 14.17
C ILE A 278 -3.17 5.75 13.88
N LEU A 279 -2.41 6.80 13.56
CA LEU A 279 -2.97 8.11 13.23
C LEU A 279 -3.92 8.04 12.03
N ALA A 280 -3.53 7.33 10.96
CA ALA A 280 -4.35 7.17 9.78
C ALA A 280 -5.60 6.31 10.03
N TYR A 281 -5.51 5.26 10.86
CA TYR A 281 -6.64 4.44 11.25
C TYR A 281 -7.66 5.23 12.07
N ILE A 282 -7.20 5.98 13.09
CA ILE A 282 -8.06 6.86 13.89
C ILE A 282 -8.74 7.91 13.00
N HIS A 283 -7.96 8.54 12.10
CA HIS A 283 -8.48 9.51 11.14
C HIS A 283 -9.57 8.90 10.25
N HIS A 284 -9.32 7.70 9.73
CA HIS A 284 -10.27 6.98 8.87
C HIS A 284 -11.54 6.57 9.62
N TRP A 285 -11.42 6.13 10.86
CA TRP A 285 -12.55 5.80 11.73
C TRP A 285 -13.43 7.02 11.99
N ILE A 286 -12.81 8.14 12.36
CA ILE A 286 -13.50 9.41 12.65
C ILE A 286 -14.17 9.99 11.38
N GLY A 287 -13.60 9.73 10.20
CA GLY A 287 -14.04 10.30 8.93
C GLY A 287 -13.47 11.69 8.65
N GLU A 288 -13.59 12.12 7.40
CA GLU A 288 -13.14 13.43 6.89
C GLU A 288 -13.86 14.59 7.61
N LYS A 289 -13.19 15.22 8.58
CA LYS A 289 -13.73 16.31 9.40
C LYS A 289 -13.65 17.67 8.73
N SER A 290 -12.52 18.00 8.11
CA SER A 290 -12.31 19.27 7.42
C SER A 290 -11.14 19.19 6.44
N ASP A 291 -11.24 19.90 5.32
CA ASP A 291 -10.20 19.94 4.29
C ASP A 291 -8.83 20.37 4.84
N ARG A 292 -8.82 21.26 5.84
CA ARG A 292 -7.58 21.73 6.49
C ARG A 292 -6.89 20.61 7.27
N PHE A 293 -7.64 19.86 8.07
CA PHE A 293 -7.09 18.76 8.86
C PHE A 293 -6.58 17.62 7.97
N ASP A 294 -7.35 17.25 6.95
CA ASP A 294 -6.97 16.24 5.97
C ASP A 294 -5.69 16.64 5.22
N THR A 295 -5.52 17.94 4.95
CA THR A 295 -4.30 18.50 4.35
C THR A 295 -3.11 18.40 5.28
N ILE A 296 -3.26 18.75 6.58
CA ILE A 296 -2.17 18.66 7.55
C ILE A 296 -1.67 17.22 7.70
N ILE A 297 -2.60 16.28 7.87
CA ILE A 297 -2.29 14.84 7.98
C ILE A 297 -1.62 14.33 6.70
N SER A 298 -2.14 14.74 5.55
CA SER A 298 -1.53 14.42 4.25
C SER A 298 -0.10 14.95 4.11
N VAL A 299 0.17 16.18 4.56
CA VAL A 299 1.52 16.78 4.52
C VAL A 299 2.46 16.04 5.48
N TRP A 300 2.01 15.76 6.70
CA TRP A 300 2.76 14.97 7.68
C TRP A 300 3.21 13.62 7.11
N PHE A 301 2.28 12.86 6.51
CA PHE A 301 2.62 11.59 5.89
C PHE A 301 3.58 11.72 4.70
N ASN A 302 3.53 12.80 3.92
CA ASN A 302 4.51 13.01 2.85
C ASN A 302 5.92 13.27 3.44
N ILE A 303 6.03 14.07 4.50
CA ILE A 303 7.31 14.35 5.17
C ILE A 303 7.90 13.06 5.74
N CYS A 304 7.10 12.28 6.47
CA CYS A 304 7.51 10.95 6.93
C CYS A 304 7.91 10.05 5.77
N GLY A 305 7.18 10.10 4.65
CA GLY A 305 7.51 9.36 3.44
C GLY A 305 8.88 9.67 2.87
N VAL A 306 9.23 10.95 2.78
CA VAL A 306 10.55 11.40 2.33
C VAL A 306 11.62 10.92 3.30
N PHE A 307 11.38 11.06 4.61
CA PHE A 307 12.29 10.53 5.63
C PHE A 307 12.52 9.02 5.46
N ILE A 308 11.45 8.23 5.27
CA ILE A 308 11.54 6.78 5.08
C ILE A 308 12.26 6.45 3.76
N ALA A 309 12.03 7.19 2.68
CA ALA A 309 12.74 6.98 1.41
C ALA A 309 14.25 7.18 1.59
N VAL A 310 14.66 8.26 2.26
CA VAL A 310 16.07 8.54 2.58
C VAL A 310 16.61 7.45 3.51
N ALA A 311 15.85 7.01 4.50
CA ALA A 311 16.28 5.96 5.41
C ALA A 311 16.47 4.60 4.72
N LEU A 312 15.57 4.22 3.80
CA LEU A 312 15.71 3.01 3.01
C LEU A 312 16.89 3.07 2.04
N PHE A 313 17.14 4.25 1.45
CA PHE A 313 18.32 4.47 0.62
C PHE A 313 19.61 4.37 1.45
N PHE A 314 19.64 4.99 2.62
CA PHE A 314 20.78 4.93 3.52
C PHE A 314 21.02 3.51 4.04
N LEU A 315 19.96 2.77 4.37
CA LEU A 315 20.05 1.34 4.70
C LEU A 315 20.70 0.53 3.57
N ALA A 316 20.37 0.84 2.31
CA ALA A 316 20.99 0.18 1.15
C ALA A 316 22.50 0.45 1.08
N LEU A 317 22.91 1.70 1.30
CA LEU A 317 24.31 2.09 1.31
C LEU A 317 25.07 1.46 2.48
N LEU A 318 24.50 1.48 3.68
CA LEU A 318 25.08 0.86 4.87
C LEU A 318 25.24 -0.65 4.73
N THR A 319 24.36 -1.30 3.97
CA THR A 319 24.47 -2.74 3.70
C THR A 319 25.62 -3.07 2.74
N ASN A 320 26.06 -2.11 1.94
CA ASN A 320 27.17 -2.30 1.01
C ASN A 320 28.56 -2.14 1.67
N GLU A 321 28.67 -1.33 2.73
CA GLU A 321 29.94 -1.05 3.40
C GLU A 321 29.81 -1.19 4.93
N ASN A 322 30.33 -2.28 5.48
CA ASN A 322 30.19 -2.58 6.91
C ASN A 322 30.94 -1.60 7.83
N LYS A 323 31.99 -0.92 7.35
CA LYS A 323 32.68 0.12 8.13
C LYS A 323 31.76 1.27 8.50
N TRP A 324 30.82 1.61 7.63
CA TRP A 324 29.90 2.73 7.89
C TRP A 324 28.97 2.44 9.06
N TRP A 325 28.64 1.18 9.34
CA TRP A 325 27.91 0.83 10.57
C TRP A 325 28.73 1.16 11.82
N VAL A 326 30.03 0.85 11.80
CA VAL A 326 30.94 1.12 12.93
C VAL A 326 31.16 2.63 13.10
N ASP A 327 31.38 3.36 12.01
CA ASP A 327 31.65 4.80 12.05
C ASP A 327 30.44 5.59 12.59
N LEU A 328 29.22 5.17 12.27
CA LEU A 328 27.99 5.89 12.64
C LEU A 328 27.37 5.41 13.96
N PHE A 329 27.52 4.13 14.29
CA PHE A 329 26.84 3.51 15.45
C PHE A 329 27.81 2.92 16.48
N GLY A 330 29.12 3.05 16.24
CA GLY A 330 30.21 2.69 17.16
C GLY A 330 30.67 1.23 17.06
N ALA A 331 31.74 0.90 17.81
CA ALA A 331 32.40 -0.41 17.81
C ALA A 331 31.47 -1.59 18.15
N SER A 332 30.35 -1.35 18.82
CA SER A 332 29.33 -2.39 19.07
C SER A 332 28.70 -2.98 17.79
N CYS A 333 28.87 -2.31 16.65
CA CYS A 333 28.41 -2.76 15.34
C CYS A 333 29.49 -3.44 14.51
N ASP A 334 30.70 -3.63 15.05
CA ASP A 334 31.77 -4.34 14.37
C ASP A 334 31.48 -5.85 14.35
N ILE A 335 31.55 -6.44 13.15
CA ILE A 335 31.31 -7.85 12.91
C ILE A 335 32.59 -8.65 12.70
N LEU A 336 33.74 -7.97 12.54
CA LEU A 336 35.02 -8.59 12.20
C LEU A 336 35.54 -9.53 13.29
N GLU A 337 35.27 -9.24 14.57
CA GLU A 337 35.63 -10.13 15.68
C GLU A 337 34.83 -11.44 15.70
N LYS A 338 33.59 -11.45 15.20
CA LYS A 338 32.69 -12.62 15.28
C LYS A 338 32.60 -13.43 14.00
N CYS A 339 33.02 -12.85 12.88
CA CYS A 339 33.03 -13.46 11.56
C CYS A 339 34.34 -13.12 10.86
N PRO A 340 35.45 -13.80 11.20
CA PRO A 340 36.70 -13.63 10.47
C PRO A 340 36.48 -14.06 9.02
N ILE A 341 36.88 -13.21 8.09
CA ILE A 341 36.84 -13.50 6.65
C ILE A 341 37.71 -14.74 6.41
N PRO A 342 37.21 -15.82 5.79
CA PRO A 342 38.09 -16.90 5.36
C PRO A 342 39.04 -16.33 4.32
N TYR A 343 40.35 -16.41 4.62
CA TYR A 343 41.43 -16.04 3.70
C TYR A 343 41.33 -16.78 2.37
#